data_AF-W0EAG6-F1
#
_entry.id   AF-W0EAG6-F1
#
_cell.length_a   1.000
_cell.length_b   1.000
_cell.length_c   1.000
_cell.angle_alpha   90.00
_cell.angle_beta   90.00
_cell.angle_gamma   90.00
#
_symmetry.space_group_name_H-M   'P 1'
#
loop_
_entity.id
_entity.type
_entity.pdbx_description
1 polymer ?
#
loop_
_entity_poly.entity_id
_entity_poly.type
_entity_poly.pdbx_seq_one_letter_code
_entity_poly.pdbx_strand_id
1 'polypeptide(L)'
;MPWMELILAPQDNWNEESLEDWTVALASFLLEKGEKKIKPQMNALPGYYMVALGENEELGELVISSAERLVILLGLSYENSIEKELAHFVTRFARQMGAVALRVPILNAKEKTFWKQMGANFYPDPTRLDEEIQREQVGVELLHQFSLQVTYKQKPALCLEPIFCNARAEGVVSLAQRRAERSLGGQPIGFASRISAHCPWKLDRSQWNDLLSFSRLVSFEVLEQCINNSEFS
;
A
#
# COMPACT_ATOMS: atom_id res chain seq x y z
N MET A 1 -14.05 -5.78 -6.47
CA MET A 1 -14.17 -5.22 -7.82
C MET A 1 -12.90 -5.58 -8.61
N PRO A 2 -12.97 -5.83 -9.94
CA PRO A 2 -11.77 -6.05 -10.74
C PRO A 2 -10.93 -4.76 -10.82
N TRP A 3 -9.64 -4.93 -11.07
CA TRP A 3 -8.67 -3.84 -11.10
C TRP A 3 -7.93 -3.84 -12.44
N MET A 4 -7.49 -2.66 -12.88
CA MET A 4 -6.34 -2.57 -13.78
C MET A 4 -5.11 -2.17 -12.98
N GLU A 5 -3.95 -2.64 -13.40
CA GLU A 5 -2.67 -2.27 -12.82
C GLU A 5 -1.68 -1.92 -13.92
N LEU A 6 -1.11 -0.73 -13.82
CA LEU A 6 0.00 -0.30 -14.65
C LEU A 6 1.29 -0.53 -13.86
N ILE A 7 2.14 -1.44 -14.34
CA ILE A 7 3.47 -1.64 -13.78
C ILE A 7 4.32 -0.42 -14.13
N LEU A 8 4.88 0.20 -13.09
CA LEU A 8 5.74 1.37 -13.22
C LEU A 8 7.20 0.90 -13.11
N ALA A 9 8.05 1.42 -14.00
CA ALA A 9 9.50 1.27 -13.89
C ALA A 9 10.02 2.49 -13.12
N PRO A 10 10.15 2.44 -11.78
CA PRO A 10 10.47 3.61 -10.96
C PRO A 10 11.78 4.25 -11.42
N GLN A 11 11.80 5.59 -11.46
CA GLN A 11 13.00 6.35 -11.84
C GLN A 11 13.94 6.54 -10.65
N ASP A 12 13.36 6.67 -9.45
CA ASP A 12 14.08 6.87 -8.21
C ASP A 12 13.69 5.80 -7.16
N ASN A 13 14.44 5.79 -6.05
CA ASN A 13 14.05 5.02 -4.87
C ASN A 13 12.75 5.57 -4.28
N TRP A 14 12.01 4.70 -3.60
CA TRP A 14 10.79 5.10 -2.91
C TRP A 14 11.10 6.15 -1.84
N ASN A 15 10.55 7.34 -2.04
CA ASN A 15 10.79 8.48 -1.16
C ASN A 15 9.55 8.76 -0.31
N GLU A 16 9.52 8.11 0.87
CA GLU A 16 8.44 8.28 1.85
C GLU A 16 8.47 9.66 2.53
N GLU A 17 9.63 10.32 2.59
CA GLU A 17 9.77 11.62 3.24
C GLU A 17 9.20 12.76 2.39
N SER A 18 9.13 12.59 1.07
CA SER A 18 8.55 13.54 0.12
C SER A 18 7.05 13.36 -0.12
N LEU A 19 6.31 12.81 0.85
CA LEU A 19 4.87 12.61 0.66
C LEU A 19 4.08 13.93 0.54
N GLU A 20 4.55 15.01 1.15
CA GLU A 20 3.97 16.35 0.98
C GLU A 20 4.04 16.85 -0.46
N ASP A 21 5.06 16.42 -1.23
CA ASP A 21 5.24 16.78 -2.64
C ASP A 21 4.06 16.31 -3.52
N TRP A 22 3.35 15.25 -3.12
CA TRP A 22 2.14 14.79 -3.81
C TRP A 22 1.06 15.86 -3.81
N THR A 23 0.75 16.42 -2.65
CA THR A 23 -0.30 17.43 -2.53
C THR A 23 0.06 18.69 -3.31
N VAL A 24 1.34 19.11 -3.27
CA VAL A 24 1.85 20.29 -3.98
C VAL A 24 1.80 20.10 -5.49
N ALA A 25 2.25 18.94 -5.97
CA ALA A 25 2.30 18.62 -7.39
C ALA A 25 0.88 18.52 -7.98
N LEU A 26 -0.05 17.88 -7.27
CA LEU A 26 -1.45 17.80 -7.67
C LEU A 26 -2.14 19.17 -7.64
N ALA A 27 -1.90 19.99 -6.61
CA ALA A 27 -2.46 21.34 -6.54
C ALA A 27 -1.99 22.20 -7.72
N SER A 28 -0.70 22.09 -8.07
CA SER A 28 -0.11 22.82 -9.20
C SER A 28 -0.72 22.38 -10.54
N PHE A 29 -0.86 21.07 -10.76
CA PHE A 29 -1.53 20.52 -11.95
C PHE A 29 -2.97 21.04 -12.09
N LEU A 30 -3.77 20.98 -11.01
CA LEU A 30 -5.17 21.40 -11.04
C LEU A 30 -5.29 22.91 -11.27
N LEU A 31 -4.41 23.72 -10.67
CA LEU A 31 -4.37 25.17 -10.90
C LEU A 31 -4.09 25.51 -12.37
N GLU A 32 -3.14 24.82 -13.01
CA GLU A 32 -2.84 24.97 -14.44
C GLU A 32 -4.02 24.59 -15.34
N LYS A 33 -4.84 23.63 -14.92
CA LYS A 33 -6.07 23.23 -15.63
C LYS A 33 -7.27 24.13 -15.36
N GLY A 34 -7.11 25.15 -14.52
CA GLY A 34 -8.17 26.11 -14.20
C GLY A 34 -9.05 25.71 -13.02
N GLU A 35 -8.73 24.61 -12.33
CA GLU A 35 -9.50 24.06 -11.19
C GLU A 35 -9.14 24.76 -9.87
N LYS A 36 -9.37 26.08 -9.81
CA LYS A 36 -8.90 26.96 -8.72
C LYS A 36 -9.51 26.70 -7.34
N LYS A 37 -10.61 25.96 -7.26
CA LYS A 37 -11.31 25.66 -6.00
C LYS A 37 -10.86 24.37 -5.35
N ILE A 38 -10.12 23.53 -6.07
CA ILE A 38 -9.71 22.23 -5.56
C ILE A 38 -8.36 22.36 -4.86
N LYS A 39 -8.33 21.98 -3.59
CA LYS A 39 -7.11 21.90 -2.80
C LYS A 39 -6.92 20.47 -2.33
N PRO A 40 -5.95 19.75 -2.90
CA PRO A 40 -5.61 18.43 -2.41
C PRO A 40 -5.27 18.46 -0.93
N GLN A 41 -5.75 17.47 -0.18
CA GLN A 41 -5.47 17.30 1.24
C GLN A 41 -4.97 15.90 1.49
N MET A 42 -3.94 15.78 2.33
CA MET A 42 -3.35 14.50 2.70
C MET A 42 -3.73 14.14 4.14
N ASN A 43 -4.20 12.91 4.31
CA ASN A 43 -4.42 12.27 5.60
C ASN A 43 -3.48 11.07 5.73
N ALA A 44 -2.69 11.05 6.79
CA ALA A 44 -1.82 9.92 7.12
C ALA A 44 -2.57 8.92 8.00
N LEU A 45 -2.56 7.66 7.61
CA LEU A 45 -3.07 6.54 8.42
C LEU A 45 -1.93 5.52 8.62
N PRO A 46 -1.98 4.69 9.67
CA PRO A 46 -0.96 3.67 9.85
C PRO A 46 -0.86 2.75 8.63
N GLY A 47 0.24 2.85 7.89
CA GLY A 47 0.57 2.02 6.72
C GLY A 47 0.02 2.47 5.36
N TYR A 48 -0.58 3.67 5.27
CA TYR A 48 -0.94 4.31 3.98
C TYR A 48 -1.29 5.80 4.13
N TYR A 49 -1.29 6.51 3.01
CA TYR A 49 -1.67 7.92 2.91
C TYR A 49 -2.84 8.07 1.95
N MET A 50 -3.77 8.94 2.29
CA MET A 50 -4.93 9.28 1.47
C MET A 50 -4.78 10.72 1.00
N VAL A 51 -4.84 10.95 -0.31
CA VAL A 51 -4.80 12.29 -0.91
C VAL A 51 -6.11 12.54 -1.65
N ALA A 52 -6.97 13.36 -1.07
CA ALA A 52 -8.23 13.77 -1.69
C ALA A 52 -7.96 14.71 -2.86
N LEU A 53 -8.58 14.48 -4.01
CA LEU A 53 -8.48 15.31 -5.21
C LEU A 53 -9.69 16.26 -5.26
N GLY A 54 -9.87 17.14 -4.26
CA GLY A 54 -11.11 17.89 -4.12
C GLY A 54 -11.38 18.35 -2.70
N GLU A 55 -12.24 19.36 -2.53
CA GLU A 55 -13.00 19.44 -1.28
C GLU A 55 -13.97 18.25 -1.27
N ASN A 56 -14.00 17.44 -0.21
CA ASN A 56 -14.86 16.25 -0.07
C ASN A 56 -14.73 15.19 -1.20
N GLU A 57 -13.52 14.93 -1.71
CA GLU A 57 -13.25 13.88 -2.72
C GLU A 57 -13.98 14.07 -4.06
N GLU A 58 -14.41 15.30 -4.39
CA GLU A 58 -15.25 15.58 -5.57
C GLU A 58 -14.68 15.12 -6.92
N LEU A 59 -13.35 15.08 -7.13
CA LEU A 59 -12.76 14.47 -8.33
C LEU A 59 -12.25 13.04 -8.09
N GLY A 60 -12.14 12.59 -6.85
CA GLY A 60 -11.59 11.30 -6.48
C GLY A 60 -10.49 11.36 -5.44
N GLU A 61 -9.70 10.29 -5.37
CA GLU A 61 -8.74 10.07 -4.31
C GLU A 61 -7.53 9.25 -4.79
N LEU A 62 -6.36 9.54 -4.22
CA LEU A 62 -5.20 8.65 -4.27
C LEU A 62 -4.99 7.97 -2.91
N VAL A 63 -4.89 6.65 -2.92
CA VAL A 63 -4.38 5.88 -1.77
C VAL A 63 -2.94 5.48 -2.08
N ILE A 64 -2.01 5.96 -1.27
CA ILE A 64 -0.58 5.69 -1.41
C ILE A 64 -0.18 4.66 -0.36
N SER A 65 0.27 3.53 -0.86
CA SER A 65 0.79 2.44 -0.06
C SER A 65 2.30 2.51 0.00
N SER A 66 2.84 2.88 1.16
CA SER A 66 4.28 2.82 1.45
C SER A 66 4.83 1.40 1.34
N ALA A 67 4.30 0.44 2.11
CA ALA A 67 4.79 -0.94 2.12
C ALA A 67 4.86 -1.61 0.73
N GLU A 68 3.81 -1.50 -0.10
CA GLU A 68 3.77 -2.07 -1.45
C GLU A 68 4.31 -1.13 -2.54
N ARG A 69 4.77 0.09 -2.20
CA ARG A 69 5.15 1.15 -3.15
C ARG A 69 4.13 1.35 -4.27
N LEU A 70 2.86 1.28 -3.90
CA LEU A 70 1.72 1.18 -4.81
C LEU A 70 0.87 2.44 -4.66
N VAL A 71 0.44 3.00 -5.79
CA VAL A 71 -0.56 4.06 -5.81
C VAL A 71 -1.88 3.47 -6.28
N ILE A 72 -2.97 3.77 -5.61
CA ILE A 72 -4.33 3.40 -6.04
C ILE A 72 -5.08 4.68 -6.34
N LEU A 73 -5.56 4.84 -7.56
CA LEU A 73 -6.34 5.99 -7.99
C LEU A 73 -7.82 5.61 -8.06
N LEU A 74 -8.65 6.34 -7.31
CA LEU A 74 -10.07 6.10 -7.11
C LEU A 74 -10.91 7.30 -7.60
N GLY A 75 -12.18 7.05 -7.94
CA GLY A 75 -13.19 8.10 -8.12
C GLY A 75 -13.28 8.77 -9.50
N LEU A 76 -12.31 8.59 -10.39
CA LEU A 76 -12.37 9.18 -11.74
C LEU A 76 -13.30 8.40 -12.69
N SER A 77 -14.01 9.13 -13.55
CA SER A 77 -14.94 8.59 -14.57
C SER A 77 -14.30 8.46 -15.97
N TYR A 78 -13.21 9.19 -16.20
CA TYR A 78 -12.44 9.32 -17.43
C TYR A 78 -13.27 9.76 -18.64
N GLU A 79 -14.38 10.47 -18.40
CA GLU A 79 -15.26 10.96 -19.47
C GLU A 79 -14.76 12.27 -20.07
N ASN A 80 -14.18 13.15 -19.25
CA ASN A 80 -13.62 14.43 -19.68
C ASN A 80 -12.10 14.35 -19.93
N SER A 81 -11.54 15.37 -20.58
CA SER A 81 -10.11 15.43 -20.91
C SER A 81 -9.23 15.67 -19.67
N ILE A 82 -9.74 16.40 -18.68
CA ILE A 82 -8.99 16.75 -17.46
C ILE A 82 -8.67 15.48 -16.65
N GLU A 83 -9.63 14.58 -16.45
CA GLU A 83 -9.42 13.33 -15.72
C GLU A 83 -8.43 12.41 -16.43
N LYS A 84 -8.45 12.37 -17.78
CA LYS A 84 -7.45 11.63 -18.56
C LYS A 84 -6.07 12.24 -18.40
N GLU A 85 -5.94 13.55 -18.47
CA GLU A 85 -4.66 14.25 -18.28
C GLU A 85 -4.14 14.06 -16.84
N LEU A 86 -5.04 14.07 -15.85
CA LEU A 86 -4.72 13.78 -14.46
C LEU A 86 -4.19 12.36 -14.30
N ALA A 87 -4.80 11.36 -14.94
CA ALA A 87 -4.30 9.98 -14.92
C ALA A 87 -2.87 9.87 -15.49
N HIS A 88 -2.59 10.57 -16.60
CA HIS A 88 -1.23 10.63 -17.15
C HIS A 88 -0.25 11.34 -16.22
N PHE A 89 -0.68 12.45 -15.60
CA PHE A 89 0.10 13.19 -14.62
C PHE A 89 0.46 12.31 -13.42
N VAL A 90 -0.55 11.69 -12.78
CA VAL A 90 -0.38 10.79 -11.63
C VAL A 90 0.55 9.62 -11.99
N THR A 91 0.37 9.02 -13.17
CA THR A 91 1.26 7.94 -13.64
C THR A 91 2.73 8.38 -13.71
N ARG A 92 2.99 9.53 -14.32
CA ARG A 92 4.36 10.08 -14.43
C ARG A 92 4.92 10.43 -13.06
N PHE A 93 4.13 11.08 -12.22
CA PHE A 93 4.56 11.52 -10.90
C PHE A 93 4.82 10.32 -9.97
N ALA A 94 3.94 9.32 -9.95
CA ALA A 94 4.14 8.07 -9.21
C ALA A 94 5.46 7.38 -9.58
N ARG A 95 5.79 7.36 -10.87
CA ARG A 95 7.06 6.80 -11.36
C ARG A 95 8.28 7.58 -10.84
N GLN A 96 8.19 8.90 -10.77
CA GLN A 96 9.25 9.77 -10.22
C GLN A 96 9.40 9.58 -8.71
N MET A 97 8.28 9.41 -7.99
CA MET A 97 8.28 9.15 -6.55
C MET A 97 8.74 7.73 -6.17
N GLY A 98 9.06 6.89 -7.16
CA GLY A 98 9.56 5.54 -6.94
C GLY A 98 8.46 4.49 -6.74
N ALA A 99 7.21 4.76 -7.09
CA ALA A 99 6.16 3.75 -7.07
C ALA A 99 6.46 2.64 -8.10
N VAL A 100 6.13 1.39 -7.74
CA VAL A 100 6.32 0.23 -8.61
C VAL A 100 5.07 -0.11 -9.43
N ALA A 101 3.91 0.39 -9.02
CA ALA A 101 2.66 0.18 -9.71
C ALA A 101 1.66 1.31 -9.43
N LEU A 102 0.73 1.48 -10.37
CA LEU A 102 -0.50 2.27 -10.22
C LEU A 102 -1.69 1.34 -10.46
N ARG A 103 -2.60 1.24 -9.50
CA ARG A 103 -3.84 0.47 -9.62
C ARG A 103 -5.06 1.36 -9.67
N VAL A 104 -6.07 0.88 -10.39
CA VAL A 104 -7.35 1.56 -10.55
C VAL A 104 -8.48 0.55 -10.56
N PRO A 105 -9.61 0.88 -9.92
CA PRO A 105 -10.81 0.07 -10.01
C PRO A 105 -11.40 0.18 -11.42
N ILE A 106 -12.10 -0.86 -11.85
CA ILE A 106 -12.84 -0.85 -13.11
C ILE A 106 -14.33 -0.90 -12.81
N LEU A 107 -15.04 0.17 -13.14
CA LEU A 107 -16.48 0.29 -13.02
C LEU A 107 -17.18 0.07 -14.37
N ASN A 108 -16.53 0.42 -15.49
CA ASN A 108 -17.13 0.30 -16.82
C ASN A 108 -16.12 -0.06 -17.93
N ALA A 109 -16.65 -0.32 -19.14
CA ALA A 109 -15.84 -0.72 -20.29
C ALA A 109 -14.96 0.41 -20.86
N LYS A 110 -15.36 1.68 -20.70
CA LYS A 110 -14.57 2.84 -21.17
C LYS A 110 -13.29 2.97 -20.36
N GLU A 111 -13.40 2.92 -19.03
CA GLU A 111 -12.27 2.86 -18.09
C GLU A 111 -11.29 1.75 -18.43
N LYS A 112 -11.82 0.52 -18.59
CA LYS A 112 -11.00 -0.64 -18.97
C LYS A 112 -10.23 -0.39 -20.27
N THR A 113 -10.89 0.21 -21.26
CA THR A 113 -10.27 0.49 -22.57
C THR A 113 -9.18 1.54 -22.45
N PHE A 114 -9.42 2.62 -21.71
CA PHE A 114 -8.45 3.68 -21.45
C PHE A 114 -7.19 3.12 -20.77
N TRP A 115 -7.35 2.39 -19.67
CA TRP A 115 -6.21 1.83 -18.94
C TRP A 115 -5.46 0.75 -19.73
N LYS A 116 -6.17 -0.05 -20.53
CA LYS A 116 -5.53 -0.99 -21.45
C LYS A 116 -4.68 -0.28 -22.51
N GLN A 117 -5.14 0.87 -23.03
CA GLN A 117 -4.35 1.70 -23.96
C GLN A 117 -3.10 2.29 -23.30
N MET A 118 -3.16 2.58 -22.00
CA MET A 118 -2.00 2.97 -21.20
C MET A 118 -1.04 1.81 -20.89
N GLY A 119 -1.38 0.57 -21.28
CA GLY A 119 -0.55 -0.61 -21.04
C GLY A 119 -0.83 -1.32 -19.72
N ALA A 120 -1.94 -1.02 -19.05
CA ALA A 120 -2.29 -1.68 -17.79
C ALA A 120 -2.78 -3.12 -18.00
N ASN A 121 -2.43 -3.99 -17.05
CA ASN A 121 -2.85 -5.38 -16.96
C ASN A 121 -4.17 -5.50 -16.20
N PHE A 122 -5.00 -6.46 -16.59
CA PHE A 122 -6.28 -6.74 -15.91
C PHE A 122 -6.08 -7.74 -14.78
N TYR A 123 -6.58 -7.39 -13.59
CA TYR A 123 -6.61 -8.25 -12.42
C TYR A 123 -8.07 -8.54 -12.05
N PRO A 124 -8.46 -9.84 -11.96
CA PRO A 124 -9.82 -10.21 -11.63
C PRO A 124 -10.15 -9.88 -10.18
N ASP A 125 -11.44 -10.01 -9.88
CA ASP A 125 -11.94 -9.95 -8.51
C ASP A 125 -11.30 -11.01 -7.61
N PRO A 126 -10.93 -10.68 -6.36
CA PRO A 126 -10.54 -11.69 -5.40
C PRO A 126 -11.73 -12.62 -5.09
N THR A 127 -11.44 -13.91 -4.97
CA THR A 127 -12.42 -14.94 -4.64
C THR A 127 -12.56 -15.11 -3.13
N ARG A 128 -13.67 -15.62 -2.63
CA ARG A 128 -13.76 -15.93 -1.19
C ARG A 128 -12.78 -17.05 -0.84
N LEU A 129 -12.14 -16.96 0.33
CA LEU A 129 -11.45 -18.09 0.93
C LEU A 129 -12.44 -18.87 1.78
N ASP A 130 -12.82 -20.05 1.32
CA ASP A 130 -13.87 -20.86 1.96
C ASP A 130 -13.34 -21.82 3.04
N GLU A 131 -12.02 -21.91 3.19
CA GLU A 131 -11.34 -22.76 4.16
C GLU A 131 -10.84 -21.97 5.38
N GLU A 132 -10.60 -22.71 6.48
CA GLU A 132 -9.92 -22.16 7.66
C GLU A 132 -8.42 -21.97 7.40
N ILE A 133 -7.83 -20.99 8.09
CA ILE A 133 -6.40 -20.68 7.95
C ILE A 133 -5.57 -21.79 8.59
N GLN A 134 -4.73 -22.44 7.79
CA GLN A 134 -3.77 -23.44 8.21
C GLN A 134 -2.42 -22.78 8.48
N ARG A 135 -1.89 -22.95 9.69
CA ARG A 135 -0.67 -22.28 10.16
C ARG A 135 0.55 -22.58 9.28
N GLU A 136 0.69 -23.81 8.84
CA GLU A 136 1.79 -24.28 7.98
C GLU A 136 1.78 -23.68 6.57
N GLN A 137 0.65 -23.07 6.16
CA GLN A 137 0.53 -22.37 4.90
C GLN A 137 0.83 -20.88 5.02
N VAL A 138 1.06 -20.37 6.24
CA VAL A 138 1.35 -18.95 6.50
C VAL A 138 2.85 -18.71 6.43
N GLY A 139 3.25 -17.83 5.52
CA GLY A 139 4.63 -17.35 5.38
C GLY A 139 4.74 -15.87 5.74
N VAL A 140 5.95 -15.44 6.06
CA VAL A 140 6.30 -14.02 6.20
C VAL A 140 7.62 -13.80 5.49
N GLU A 141 7.66 -12.80 4.63
CA GLU A 141 8.85 -12.41 3.87
C GLU A 141 9.02 -10.90 3.83
N LEU A 142 10.24 -10.47 3.52
CA LEU A 142 10.55 -9.05 3.36
C LEU A 142 9.92 -8.53 2.07
N LEU A 143 9.17 -7.43 2.17
CA LEU A 143 8.54 -6.78 1.02
C LEU A 143 9.36 -5.58 0.54
N HIS A 144 9.56 -4.59 1.41
CA HIS A 144 10.33 -3.40 1.10
C HIS A 144 10.91 -2.77 2.37
N GLN A 145 12.22 -2.50 2.38
CA GLN A 145 12.95 -2.02 3.57
C GLN A 145 12.67 -2.90 4.79
N PHE A 146 11.81 -2.45 5.71
CA PHE A 146 11.39 -3.17 6.91
C PHE A 146 9.93 -3.63 6.86
N SER A 147 9.19 -3.27 5.80
CA SER A 147 7.83 -3.76 5.54
C SER A 147 7.86 -5.22 5.14
N LEU A 148 6.88 -5.98 5.63
CA LEU A 148 6.78 -7.43 5.42
C LEU A 148 5.52 -7.79 4.65
N GLN A 149 5.59 -8.85 3.86
CA GLN A 149 4.46 -9.50 3.23
C GLN A 149 4.14 -10.80 3.96
N VAL A 150 2.90 -10.94 4.42
CA VAL A 150 2.35 -12.21 4.90
C VAL A 150 1.76 -12.92 3.70
N THR A 151 2.18 -14.16 3.48
CA THR A 151 1.65 -15.03 2.44
C THR A 151 0.79 -16.13 3.06
N TYR A 152 -0.23 -16.57 2.32
CA TYR A 152 -0.97 -17.78 2.60
C TYR A 152 -0.96 -18.65 1.35
N LYS A 153 -0.68 -19.96 1.45
CA LYS A 153 -0.54 -20.85 0.28
C LYS A 153 0.36 -20.24 -0.82
N GLN A 154 1.46 -19.62 -0.41
CA GLN A 154 2.45 -18.97 -1.28
C GLN A 154 1.92 -17.78 -2.12
N LYS A 155 0.77 -17.20 -1.77
CA LYS A 155 0.30 -15.95 -2.40
C LYS A 155 0.19 -14.83 -1.38
N PRO A 156 0.31 -13.57 -1.79
CA PRO A 156 0.13 -12.43 -0.90
C PRO A 156 -1.22 -12.48 -0.19
N ALA A 157 -1.23 -12.15 1.10
CA ALA A 157 -2.45 -12.05 1.89
C ALA A 157 -2.51 -10.70 2.61
N LEU A 158 -1.51 -10.39 3.42
CA LEU A 158 -1.43 -9.14 4.20
C LEU A 158 -0.08 -8.46 3.98
N CYS A 159 -0.05 -7.15 4.21
CA CYS A 159 1.18 -6.39 4.39
C CYS A 159 1.26 -5.89 5.82
N LEU A 160 2.48 -5.90 6.36
CA LEU A 160 2.79 -5.42 7.70
C LEU A 160 3.83 -4.31 7.60
N GLU A 161 3.52 -3.16 8.17
CA GLU A 161 4.42 -2.02 8.25
C GLU A 161 4.80 -1.80 9.71
N PRO A 162 6.10 -1.78 10.06
CA PRO A 162 6.53 -1.56 11.42
C PRO A 162 6.15 -0.15 11.88
N ILE A 163 5.56 -0.05 13.07
CA ILE A 163 5.15 1.23 13.67
C ILE A 163 5.60 1.28 15.13
N PHE A 164 5.86 2.49 15.63
CA PHE A 164 6.02 2.70 17.06
C PHE A 164 4.67 2.60 17.77
N CYS A 165 4.65 1.97 18.94
CA CYS A 165 3.43 1.76 19.71
C CYS A 165 3.62 2.07 21.19
N ASN A 166 2.50 2.21 21.89
CA ASN A 166 2.49 2.58 23.31
C ASN A 166 2.51 1.36 24.25
N ALA A 167 2.45 0.14 23.71
CA ALA A 167 2.36 -1.09 24.49
C ALA A 167 3.07 -2.26 23.77
N ARG A 168 3.55 -3.22 24.55
CA ARG A 168 4.19 -4.44 24.06
C ARG A 168 3.20 -5.59 23.96
N ALA A 169 3.45 -6.53 23.06
CA ALA A 169 2.74 -7.81 23.03
C ALA A 169 3.01 -8.62 24.30
N GLU A 170 2.07 -9.48 24.66
CA GLU A 170 2.18 -10.42 25.78
C GLU A 170 2.77 -11.78 25.34
N GLY A 171 3.22 -12.57 26.31
CA GLY A 171 3.68 -13.95 26.08
C GLY A 171 4.96 -14.06 25.24
N VAL A 172 5.06 -15.14 24.47
CA VAL A 172 6.27 -15.48 23.68
C VAL A 172 6.61 -14.45 22.61
N VAL A 173 5.61 -13.76 22.06
CA VAL A 173 5.79 -12.68 21.08
C VAL A 173 6.52 -11.49 21.70
N SER A 174 6.30 -11.23 23.00
CA SER A 174 6.97 -10.16 23.74
C SER A 174 8.49 -10.28 23.72
N LEU A 175 9.02 -11.51 23.73
CA LEU A 175 10.46 -11.75 23.74
C LEU A 175 11.08 -11.41 22.38
N ALA A 176 10.51 -11.90 21.29
CA ALA A 176 10.97 -11.59 19.93
C ALA A 176 10.85 -10.08 19.64
N GLN A 177 9.72 -9.48 20.02
CA GLN A 177 9.51 -8.04 19.92
C GLN A 177 10.63 -7.27 20.65
N ARG A 178 10.92 -7.58 21.92
CA ARG A 178 11.98 -6.90 22.69
C ARG A 178 13.38 -7.08 22.10
N ARG A 179 13.65 -8.14 21.34
CA ARG A 179 14.95 -8.29 20.66
C ARG A 179 15.06 -7.27 19.52
N ALA A 180 14.04 -7.20 18.66
CA ALA A 180 13.97 -6.18 17.61
C ALA A 180 14.00 -4.74 18.18
N GLU A 181 13.33 -4.49 19.31
CA GLU A 181 13.34 -3.17 19.98
C GLU A 181 14.75 -2.75 20.44
N ARG A 182 15.64 -3.67 20.83
CA ARG A 182 16.98 -3.30 21.31
C ARG A 182 17.79 -2.58 20.25
N SER A 183 17.70 -3.02 19.01
CA SER A 183 18.38 -2.39 17.88
C SER A 183 17.75 -1.05 17.47
N LEU A 184 16.53 -0.75 17.96
CA LEU A 184 15.80 0.50 17.70
C LEU A 184 15.70 1.42 18.93
N GLY A 185 16.65 1.34 19.87
CA GLY A 185 16.69 2.22 21.05
C GLY A 185 15.65 1.90 22.13
N GLY A 186 15.01 0.73 22.08
CA GLY A 186 14.16 0.18 23.15
C GLY A 186 12.71 0.67 23.18
N GLN A 187 12.28 1.45 22.19
CA GLN A 187 10.89 1.88 22.06
C GLN A 187 9.99 0.72 21.62
N PRO A 188 8.75 0.59 22.14
CA PRO A 188 7.88 -0.48 21.70
C PRO A 188 7.52 -0.38 20.23
N ILE A 189 7.63 -1.51 19.53
CA ILE A 189 7.27 -1.62 18.11
C ILE A 189 6.12 -2.60 17.90
N GLY A 190 5.27 -2.31 16.92
CA GLY A 190 4.19 -3.16 16.46
C GLY A 190 4.14 -3.17 14.94
N PHE A 191 3.03 -3.67 14.40
CA PHE A 191 2.77 -3.67 12.96
C PHE A 191 1.41 -3.06 12.68
N ALA A 192 1.38 -2.05 11.81
CA ALA A 192 0.17 -1.71 11.06
C ALA A 192 -0.06 -2.83 10.04
N SER A 193 -1.30 -3.29 9.91
CA SER A 193 -1.63 -4.43 9.04
C SER A 193 -2.75 -4.07 8.08
N ARG A 194 -2.65 -4.59 6.86
CA ARG A 194 -3.58 -4.32 5.75
C ARG A 194 -3.66 -5.53 4.84
N ILE A 195 -4.76 -5.69 4.09
CA ILE A 195 -4.79 -6.66 3.00
C ILE A 195 -3.78 -6.20 1.95
N SER A 196 -2.97 -7.13 1.46
CA SER A 196 -2.13 -6.86 0.28
C SER A 196 -3.04 -6.54 -0.90
N ALA A 197 -2.67 -5.55 -1.71
CA ALA A 197 -3.42 -5.23 -2.92
C ALA A 197 -3.54 -6.46 -3.84
N HIS A 198 -2.51 -7.31 -3.87
CA HIS A 198 -2.48 -8.53 -4.69
C HIS A 198 -3.06 -9.76 -4.01
N CYS A 199 -3.74 -9.60 -2.86
CA CYS A 199 -4.43 -10.69 -2.22
C CYS A 199 -5.50 -11.27 -3.16
N PRO A 200 -5.40 -12.55 -3.54
CA PRO A 200 -6.38 -13.17 -4.42
C PRO A 200 -7.66 -13.57 -3.65
N TRP A 201 -7.71 -13.33 -2.34
CA TRP A 201 -8.80 -13.75 -1.47
C TRP A 201 -9.56 -12.59 -0.82
N LYS A 202 -10.86 -12.80 -0.64
CA LYS A 202 -11.68 -12.03 0.30
C LYS A 202 -11.66 -12.76 1.64
N LEU A 203 -10.98 -12.14 2.60
CA LEU A 203 -10.83 -12.65 3.95
C LEU A 203 -11.85 -11.97 4.87
N ASP A 204 -12.48 -12.75 5.75
CA ASP A 204 -13.26 -12.17 6.83
C ASP A 204 -12.39 -11.77 8.03
N ARG A 205 -13.02 -11.16 9.04
CA ARG A 205 -12.32 -10.67 10.23
C ARG A 205 -11.65 -11.79 11.03
N SER A 206 -12.22 -12.99 11.06
CA SER A 206 -11.64 -14.13 11.79
C SER A 206 -10.39 -14.64 11.09
N GLN A 207 -10.47 -14.86 9.77
CA GLN A 207 -9.35 -15.28 8.94
C GLN A 207 -8.21 -14.26 8.96
N TRP A 208 -8.53 -12.97 8.95
CA TRP A 208 -7.54 -11.90 9.13
C TRP A 208 -6.78 -12.05 10.45
N ASN A 209 -7.52 -12.21 11.56
CA ASN A 209 -6.93 -12.31 12.89
C ASN A 209 -6.06 -13.56 13.04
N ASP A 210 -6.44 -14.67 12.41
CA ASP A 210 -5.68 -15.91 12.41
C ASP A 210 -4.35 -15.74 11.67
N LEU A 211 -4.38 -15.15 10.46
CA LEU A 211 -3.18 -14.83 9.70
C LEU A 211 -2.22 -13.96 10.51
N LEU A 212 -2.72 -12.89 11.14
CA LEU A 212 -1.91 -12.02 12.00
C LEU A 212 -1.34 -12.76 13.21
N SER A 213 -2.13 -13.61 13.85
CA SER A 213 -1.71 -14.32 15.04
C SER A 213 -0.58 -15.31 14.73
N PHE A 214 -0.65 -15.98 13.59
CA PHE A 214 0.39 -16.89 13.13
C PHE A 214 1.63 -16.19 12.58
N SER A 215 1.48 -15.01 11.96
CA SER A 215 2.61 -14.27 11.40
C SER A 215 3.44 -13.53 12.45
N ARG A 216 2.82 -13.03 13.53
CA ARG A 216 3.45 -12.10 14.51
C ARG A 216 4.84 -12.47 15.01
N LEU A 217 5.04 -13.73 15.44
CA LEU A 217 6.35 -14.15 15.96
C LEU A 217 7.42 -14.07 14.85
N VAL A 218 7.11 -14.65 13.69
CA VAL A 218 8.00 -14.66 12.52
C VAL A 218 8.27 -13.24 12.02
N SER A 219 7.26 -12.37 12.05
CA SER A 219 7.41 -10.96 11.66
C SER A 219 8.45 -10.23 12.50
N PHE A 220 8.47 -10.42 13.81
CA PHE A 220 9.52 -9.81 14.66
C PHE A 220 10.90 -10.42 14.42
N GLU A 221 10.98 -11.72 14.15
CA GLU A 221 12.26 -12.39 13.84
C GLU A 221 12.85 -11.91 12.51
N VAL A 222 12.01 -11.79 11.47
CA VAL A 222 12.42 -11.24 10.17
C VAL A 222 12.83 -9.77 10.32
N LEU A 223 12.08 -8.98 11.09
CA LEU A 223 12.41 -7.57 11.33
C LEU A 223 13.73 -7.41 12.07
N GLU A 224 13.97 -8.19 13.13
CA GLU A 224 15.25 -8.22 13.87
C GLU A 224 16.43 -8.50 12.92
N GLN A 225 16.28 -9.50 12.04
CA GLN A 225 17.31 -9.82 11.04
C GLN A 225 17.56 -8.66 10.07
N CYS A 226 16.50 -8.00 9.59
CA CYS A 226 16.63 -6.87 8.68
C CYS A 226 17.37 -5.70 9.32
N ILE A 227 17.04 -5.36 10.57
CA ILE A 227 17.70 -4.27 11.30
C ILE A 227 19.18 -4.59 11.50
N ASN A 228 19.49 -5.79 11.98
CA ASN A 228 20.88 -6.20 12.24
C ASN A 228 21.72 -6.27 10.95
N ASN A 229 21.12 -6.62 9.81
CA ASN A 229 21.81 -6.64 8.53
C ASN A 229 21.98 -5.24 7.93
N SER A 230 21.03 -4.32 8.18
CA SER A 230 21.11 -2.93 7.73
C SER A 230 22.16 -2.11 8.48
N GLU A 231 22.52 -2.50 9.70
CA GLU A 231 23.64 -1.87 10.46
C GLU A 231 25.04 -2.21 9.89
N PHE A 232 25.13 -3.06 8.86
CA PHE A 232 26.38 -3.42 8.16
C PHE A 232 26.42 -2.98 6.69
N SER A 233 25.46 -2.18 6.22
CA SER A 233 25.42 -1.63 4.85
C SER A 233 25.60 -0.12 4.82
#